data_AF-A0A172T988-F1
#
_entry.id   AF-A0A172T988-F1
#
_cell.length_a   1.000
_cell.length_b   1.000
_cell.length_c   1.000
_cell.angle_alpha   90.00
_cell.angle_beta   90.00
_cell.angle_gamma   90.00
#
_symmetry.space_group_name_H-M   'P 1'
#
loop_
_entity.id
_entity.type
_entity.pdbx_description
1 polymer ?
#
loop_
_entity_poly.entity_id
_entity_poly.type
_entity_poly.pdbx_seq_one_letter_code
_entity_poly.pdbx_strand_id
1 'polypeptide(L)'
;MQASTHPLRRAPAPRLWPLLTVALLGLGTLSACGSSTGTGSTATTGADPLTFTLTSLPVGYVAEAYEAALVVTGGTGPYGFRVAAGSLPPGISLSGGRLVGRPTKIGAFKFTLETNDAGLRSKVQEYTLNVNDLPPLSLSPTLPTGEIRGETRVPVTIAGPRAVRAARLMWTLPKGVTVTRVQPGENGGVLFWRQEGQTLSVSVGFKAIPRAGARVMLVSIRPSSPVTLSATGLAFEARDGTGKLLAQQGMPNVPGATVPAPAATPASTPTPATSAPATTPPATSTPPASQPVTIPPPPRGEPDPTPPDSDTPVPIDPPGPGTQLPPTGGRA
;
A
#
# COMPACT_ATOMS: atom_id res chain seq x y z
N MET A 1 -33.04 52.56 -31.27
CA MET A 1 -32.80 53.34 -30.04
C MET A 1 -31.33 53.18 -29.68
N GLN A 2 -30.58 54.30 -29.62
CA GLN A 2 -29.36 54.60 -28.81
C GLN A 2 -28.20 53.58 -28.76
N ALA A 3 -26.92 53.92 -28.67
CA ALA A 3 -26.09 55.13 -28.67
C ALA A 3 -24.62 54.60 -28.72
N SER A 4 -23.69 55.19 -29.48
CA SER A 4 -22.58 56.05 -29.00
C SER A 4 -21.88 55.53 -27.71
N THR A 5 -20.56 55.46 -27.55
CA THR A 5 -19.44 56.27 -28.10
C THR A 5 -18.11 55.70 -27.57
N HIS A 6 -17.01 55.95 -28.31
CA HIS A 6 -15.62 55.88 -27.87
C HIS A 6 -15.31 56.75 -26.62
N PRO A 7 -14.20 56.44 -25.93
CA PRO A 7 -13.26 57.48 -25.52
C PRO A 7 -11.82 57.13 -25.96
N LEU A 8 -11.13 57.97 -26.74
CA LEU A 8 -10.50 59.27 -26.45
C LEU A 8 -9.03 59.16 -26.00
N ARG A 9 -8.24 59.80 -26.87
CA ARG A 9 -6.79 59.98 -26.95
C ARG A 9 -6.42 61.26 -26.18
N ARG A 10 -5.26 61.30 -25.50
CA ARG A 10 -4.21 62.36 -25.56
C ARG A 10 -3.39 62.47 -24.27
N ALA A 11 -2.09 62.72 -24.48
CA ALA A 11 -1.00 62.99 -23.53
C ALA A 11 -1.13 64.39 -22.87
N PRO A 12 -0.22 64.91 -21.99
CA PRO A 12 1.19 65.22 -22.37
C PRO A 12 2.25 65.27 -21.22
N ALA A 13 3.56 65.19 -21.57
CA ALA A 13 4.67 65.81 -20.82
C ALA A 13 4.79 67.31 -21.24
N PRO A 14 5.77 68.17 -20.89
CA PRO A 14 6.97 68.10 -20.01
C PRO A 14 7.22 69.39 -19.16
N ARG A 15 8.39 69.52 -18.47
CA ARG A 15 9.36 70.67 -18.52
C ARG A 15 10.05 71.09 -17.18
N LEU A 16 11.39 71.05 -17.25
CA LEU A 16 12.46 72.02 -16.83
C LEU A 16 12.56 72.65 -15.41
N TRP A 17 13.68 72.31 -14.71
CA TRP A 17 14.82 73.13 -14.15
C TRP A 17 14.61 74.41 -13.29
N PRO A 18 15.62 75.00 -12.56
CA PRO A 18 16.97 74.57 -12.09
C PRO A 18 17.46 75.10 -10.68
N LEU A 19 18.75 74.81 -10.34
CA LEU A 19 19.79 75.62 -9.61
C LEU A 19 19.71 75.89 -8.07
N LEU A 20 20.78 75.53 -7.31
CA LEU A 20 21.81 76.45 -6.75
C LEU A 20 22.86 75.74 -5.84
N THR A 21 24.13 76.13 -6.02
CA THR A 21 25.42 75.75 -5.39
C THR A 21 25.70 76.34 -3.99
N VAL A 22 26.50 75.68 -3.13
CA VAL A 22 27.57 76.27 -2.27
C VAL A 22 28.62 75.20 -1.89
N ALA A 23 29.91 75.58 -1.91
CA ALA A 23 31.10 74.80 -1.51
C ALA A 23 31.59 75.17 -0.10
N LEU A 24 32.27 74.26 0.63
CA LEU A 24 33.41 74.62 1.50
C LEU A 24 34.26 73.39 1.92
N LEU A 25 35.58 73.62 1.92
CA LEU A 25 36.67 72.70 2.29
C LEU A 25 36.92 72.73 3.81
N GLY A 26 37.29 71.61 4.43
CA GLY A 26 37.82 71.55 5.79
C GLY A 26 38.45 70.20 6.13
N LEU A 27 39.79 70.16 6.22
CA LEU A 27 40.60 69.04 6.72
C LEU A 27 40.51 68.95 8.25
N GLY A 28 40.41 67.75 8.82
CA GLY A 28 40.54 67.54 10.27
C GLY A 28 40.35 66.08 10.70
N THR A 29 41.43 65.49 11.17
CA THR A 29 41.67 64.11 11.62
C THR A 29 40.75 63.59 12.75
N LEU A 30 40.38 62.30 12.75
CA LEU A 30 40.77 61.30 13.79
C LEU A 30 40.08 59.94 13.55
N SER A 31 40.73 58.93 14.12
CA SER A 31 40.62 57.48 13.92
C SER A 31 39.34 56.78 14.42
N ALA A 32 39.21 55.52 14.01
CA ALA A 32 38.32 54.44 14.47
C ALA A 32 36.87 54.45 13.92
N CYS A 33 36.23 53.34 13.57
CA CYS A 33 36.51 51.92 13.77
C CYS A 33 36.27 51.15 12.45
N GLY A 34 36.75 49.92 12.36
CA GLY A 34 36.51 49.06 11.21
C GLY A 34 35.02 48.87 10.95
N SER A 35 34.53 49.44 9.86
CA SER A 35 33.31 48.98 9.22
C SER A 35 33.62 47.62 8.62
N SER A 36 33.38 46.58 9.40
CA SER A 36 33.18 45.24 8.83
C SER A 36 32.16 45.40 7.72
N THR A 37 32.57 45.13 6.49
CA THR A 37 31.69 44.77 5.38
C THR A 37 30.99 43.46 5.74
N GLY A 38 30.13 43.51 6.75
CA GLY A 38 28.96 42.67 6.83
C GLY A 38 27.95 43.35 5.91
N THR A 39 28.12 43.14 4.61
CA THR A 39 26.95 43.14 3.74
C THR A 39 26.05 42.08 4.35
N GLY A 40 25.12 42.52 5.21
CA GLY A 40 23.90 41.81 5.52
C GLY A 40 23.14 41.69 4.22
N SER A 41 23.65 40.84 3.34
CA SER A 41 22.91 40.30 2.23
C SER A 41 21.91 39.39 2.91
N THR A 42 20.81 39.96 3.38
CA THR A 42 19.55 39.23 3.36
C THR A 42 19.28 38.97 1.89
N ALA A 43 19.97 37.95 1.37
CA ALA A 43 19.55 37.27 0.17
C ALA A 43 18.19 36.68 0.56
N THR A 44 17.15 37.48 0.36
CA THR A 44 15.82 36.95 0.10
C THR A 44 15.92 36.29 -1.26
N THR A 45 16.63 35.16 -1.30
CA THR A 45 16.56 34.22 -2.40
C THR A 45 15.12 33.75 -2.35
N GLY A 46 14.27 34.36 -3.16
CA GLY A 46 12.90 33.95 -3.39
C GLY A 46 12.92 32.57 -4.04
N ALA A 47 13.24 31.53 -3.27
CA ALA A 47 13.11 30.17 -3.73
C ALA A 47 11.61 29.84 -3.77
N ASP A 48 11.23 29.08 -4.79
CA ASP A 48 9.86 28.67 -5.10
C ASP A 48 9.15 28.12 -3.84
N PRO A 49 7.87 28.44 -3.59
CA PRO A 49 7.14 27.96 -2.42
C PRO A 49 7.14 26.43 -2.30
N LEU A 50 7.39 25.95 -1.08
CA LEU A 50 7.30 24.53 -0.73
C LEU A 50 5.89 23.99 -0.99
N THR A 51 5.83 22.88 -1.73
CA THR A 51 4.58 22.24 -2.11
C THR A 51 4.72 20.72 -2.12
N PHE A 52 3.70 20.03 -1.60
CA PHE A 52 3.57 18.57 -1.75
C PHE A 52 2.94 18.28 -3.11
N THR A 53 3.55 17.39 -3.91
CA THR A 53 2.96 16.99 -5.20
C THR A 53 1.83 15.97 -5.02
N LEU A 54 1.92 15.12 -4.00
CA LEU A 54 0.89 14.15 -3.66
C LEU A 54 -0.17 14.86 -2.83
N THR A 55 -1.36 15.11 -3.38
CA THR A 55 -2.46 15.78 -2.67
C THR A 55 -3.47 14.80 -2.08
N SER A 56 -3.48 13.55 -2.55
CA SER A 56 -4.33 12.47 -2.03
C SER A 56 -3.52 11.20 -1.83
N LEU A 57 -3.83 10.45 -0.78
CA LEU A 57 -3.17 9.19 -0.49
C LEU A 57 -3.90 8.03 -1.15
N PRO A 58 -3.16 7.05 -1.73
CA PRO A 58 -3.75 5.76 -2.08
C PRO A 58 -4.42 5.12 -0.87
N VAL A 59 -5.52 4.41 -1.10
CA VAL A 59 -6.19 3.60 -0.07
C VAL A 59 -5.23 2.52 0.43
N GLY A 60 -5.17 2.34 1.75
CA GLY A 60 -4.49 1.23 2.40
C GLY A 60 -5.44 0.08 2.69
N TYR A 61 -4.89 -1.11 2.87
CA TYR A 61 -5.64 -2.30 3.30
C TYR A 61 -5.01 -2.88 4.55
N VAL A 62 -5.83 -3.39 5.48
CA VAL A 62 -5.33 -3.99 6.73
C VAL A 62 -4.39 -5.16 6.44
N ALA A 63 -3.27 -5.25 7.15
CA ALA A 63 -2.22 -6.27 7.02
C ALA A 63 -1.46 -6.29 5.67
N GLU A 64 -1.85 -5.47 4.69
CA GLU A 64 -1.10 -5.29 3.44
C GLU A 64 0.02 -4.27 3.60
N ALA A 65 1.11 -4.48 2.86
CA ALA A 65 2.20 -3.52 2.80
C ALA A 65 1.71 -2.22 2.13
N TYR A 66 1.92 -1.10 2.81
CA TYR A 66 1.61 0.22 2.33
C TYR A 66 2.90 1.02 2.15
N GLU A 67 3.04 1.66 0.98
CA GLU A 67 4.10 2.61 0.71
C GLU A 67 3.54 3.79 -0.09
N ALA A 68 3.75 5.00 0.40
CA ALA A 68 3.45 6.24 -0.32
C ALA A 68 4.60 7.24 -0.17
N ALA A 69 5.13 7.73 -1.30
CA ALA A 69 6.18 8.74 -1.31
C ALA A 69 5.59 10.14 -1.30
N LEU A 70 6.03 10.96 -0.34
CA LEU A 70 5.67 12.36 -0.20
C LEU A 70 6.77 13.18 -0.86
N VAL A 71 6.54 13.54 -2.13
CA VAL A 71 7.50 14.35 -2.88
C VAL A 71 7.18 15.83 -2.66
N VAL A 72 8.22 16.57 -2.29
CA VAL A 72 8.16 18.02 -2.07
C VAL A 72 8.94 18.72 -3.17
N THR A 73 8.38 19.79 -3.71
CA THR A 73 9.00 20.66 -4.72
C THR A 73 9.10 22.09 -4.20
N GLY A 74 9.94 22.90 -4.85
CA GLY A 74 10.30 24.24 -4.39
C GLY A 74 11.28 24.21 -3.22
N GLY A 75 11.53 25.34 -2.58
CA GLY A 75 12.40 25.44 -1.41
C GLY A 75 13.87 25.15 -1.70
N THR A 76 14.60 24.79 -0.64
CA THR A 76 16.02 24.38 -0.71
C THR A 76 16.24 23.14 0.15
N GLY A 77 16.61 22.02 -0.47
CA GLY A 77 16.90 20.78 0.24
C GLY A 77 18.09 20.92 1.20
N PRO A 78 18.22 20.04 2.21
CA PRO A 78 17.36 18.89 2.50
C PRO A 78 15.98 19.27 3.07
N TYR A 79 15.00 18.38 2.89
CA TYR A 79 13.66 18.54 3.45
C TYR A 79 13.48 17.67 4.71
N GLY A 80 12.98 18.29 5.79
CA GLY A 80 12.49 17.59 6.97
C GLY A 80 11.01 17.24 6.84
N PHE A 81 10.58 16.20 7.54
CA PHE A 81 9.19 15.75 7.57
C PHE A 81 8.78 15.38 8.99
N ARG A 82 7.61 15.83 9.43
CA ARG A 82 7.00 15.42 10.70
C ARG A 82 5.48 15.41 10.64
N VAL A 83 4.87 14.64 11.53
CA VAL A 83 3.42 14.72 11.80
C VAL A 83 3.20 15.86 12.77
N ALA A 84 2.53 16.92 12.32
CA ALA A 84 2.24 18.11 13.12
C ALA A 84 0.95 17.97 13.94
N ALA A 85 -0.03 17.22 13.44
CA ALA A 85 -1.28 16.93 14.14
C ALA A 85 -1.92 15.60 13.69
N GLY A 86 -2.81 15.06 14.51
CA GLY A 86 -3.48 13.78 14.26
C GLY A 86 -2.58 12.58 14.57
N SER A 87 -2.98 11.41 14.06
CA SER A 87 -2.20 10.17 14.23
C SER A 87 -2.19 9.39 12.93
N LEU A 88 -1.05 8.76 12.65
CA LEU A 88 -0.95 7.79 11.57
C LEU A 88 -1.76 6.53 11.93
N PRO A 89 -2.27 5.77 10.95
CA PRO A 89 -2.86 4.47 11.24
C PRO A 89 -1.89 3.58 12.02
N PRO A 90 -2.37 2.79 13.00
CA PRO A 90 -1.54 1.81 13.69
C PRO A 90 -0.80 0.90 12.69
N GLY A 91 0.51 0.77 12.85
CA GLY A 91 1.37 -0.01 11.95
C GLY A 91 1.91 0.74 10.72
N ILE A 92 1.58 2.03 10.55
CA ILE A 92 2.19 2.94 9.58
C ILE A 92 3.16 3.90 10.28
N SER A 93 4.30 4.16 9.66
CA SER A 93 5.33 5.09 10.13
C SER A 93 5.77 6.03 9.00
N LEU A 94 6.29 7.20 9.38
CA LEU A 94 6.87 8.17 8.45
C LEU A 94 8.41 8.02 8.49
N SER A 95 9.02 7.75 7.34
CA SER A 95 10.47 7.59 7.21
C SER A 95 10.96 8.32 5.97
N GLY A 96 11.77 9.38 6.15
CA GLY A 96 12.42 10.10 5.04
C GLY A 96 11.47 10.60 3.95
N GLY A 97 10.29 11.10 4.32
CA GLY A 97 9.26 11.52 3.35
C GLY A 97 8.48 10.37 2.73
N ARG A 98 8.49 9.17 3.32
CA ARG A 98 7.64 8.03 2.91
C ARG A 98 6.77 7.56 4.05
N LEU A 99 5.51 7.28 3.76
CA LEU A 99 4.63 6.53 4.65
C LEU A 99 4.81 5.05 4.36
N VAL A 100 5.31 4.30 5.32
CA VAL A 100 5.64 2.87 5.17
C VAL A 100 5.10 2.05 6.34
N GLY A 101 4.62 0.85 6.05
CA GLY A 101 4.24 -0.13 7.08
C GLY A 101 3.09 -1.03 6.67
N ARG A 102 2.41 -1.61 7.67
CA ARG A 102 1.22 -2.45 7.48
C ARG A 102 0.12 -1.98 8.42
N PRO A 103 -0.97 -1.38 7.92
CA PRO A 103 -2.07 -0.94 8.78
C PRO A 103 -2.68 -2.12 9.54
N THR A 104 -2.97 -1.96 10.84
CA THR A 104 -3.61 -3.02 11.65
C THR A 104 -5.08 -2.73 11.99
N LYS A 105 -5.58 -1.53 11.66
CA LYS A 105 -6.94 -1.10 11.98
C LYS A 105 -7.61 -0.43 10.78
N ILE A 106 -8.85 -0.81 10.51
CA ILE A 106 -9.73 -0.21 9.52
C ILE A 106 -10.19 1.17 10.00
N GLY A 107 -10.24 2.15 9.09
CA GLY A 107 -10.81 3.46 9.36
C GLY A 107 -10.24 4.54 8.46
N ALA A 108 -10.82 5.74 8.56
CA ALA A 108 -10.27 6.94 7.97
C ALA A 108 -9.38 7.64 9.01
N PHE A 109 -8.08 7.75 8.72
CA PHE A 109 -7.11 8.40 9.60
C PHE A 109 -6.72 9.75 9.01
N LYS A 110 -7.10 10.82 9.71
CA LYS A 110 -6.74 12.19 9.35
C LYS A 110 -5.50 12.62 10.11
N PHE A 111 -4.51 13.12 9.40
CA PHE A 111 -3.28 13.65 10.00
C PHE A 111 -2.73 14.78 9.15
N THR A 112 -1.98 15.65 9.81
CA THR A 112 -1.39 16.83 9.22
C THR A 112 0.11 16.64 9.16
N LEU A 113 0.68 16.68 7.96
CA LEU A 113 2.12 16.64 7.75
C LEU A 113 2.66 18.05 7.60
N GLU A 114 3.83 18.27 8.20
CA GLU A 114 4.64 19.45 7.98
C GLU A 114 5.97 19.04 7.37
N THR A 115 6.36 19.76 6.33
CA THR A 115 7.70 19.72 5.77
C THR A 115 8.39 21.06 5.96
N ASN A 116 9.68 21.02 6.26
CA ASN A 116 10.53 22.19 6.36
C ASN A 116 11.76 22.05 5.46
N ASP A 117 12.28 23.15 4.96
CA ASP A 117 13.49 23.17 4.13
C ASP A 117 14.71 23.69 4.89
N ALA A 118 15.88 23.68 4.24
CA ALA A 118 17.12 24.19 4.83
C ALA A 118 17.08 25.70 5.12
N GLY A 119 16.20 26.43 4.42
CA GLY A 119 15.91 27.84 4.64
C GLY A 119 14.88 28.12 5.73
N LEU A 120 14.51 27.10 6.52
CA LEU A 120 13.53 27.18 7.62
C LEU A 120 12.12 27.62 7.19
N ARG A 121 11.77 27.45 5.91
CA ARG A 121 10.41 27.61 5.43
C ARG A 121 9.63 26.33 5.67
N SER A 122 8.37 26.45 6.07
CA SER A 122 7.49 25.30 6.32
C SER A 122 6.29 25.28 5.38
N LYS A 123 5.84 24.09 5.04
CA LYS A 123 4.54 23.83 4.40
C LYS A 123 3.80 22.74 5.16
N VAL A 124 2.51 23.00 5.40
CA VAL A 124 1.61 22.08 6.08
C VAL A 124 0.58 21.57 5.07
N GLN A 125 0.28 20.27 5.14
CA GLN A 125 -0.74 19.61 4.32
C GLN A 125 -1.51 18.60 5.17
N GLU A 126 -2.83 18.66 5.11
CA GLU A 126 -3.70 17.63 5.68
C GLU A 126 -3.82 16.46 4.69
N TYR A 127 -3.76 15.25 5.23
CA TYR A 127 -4.03 14.01 4.51
C TYR A 127 -5.07 13.18 5.24
N THR A 128 -5.85 12.44 4.45
CA THR A 128 -6.67 11.33 4.95
C THR A 128 -6.17 10.04 4.34
N LEU A 129 -5.77 9.08 5.17
CA LEU A 129 -5.50 7.71 4.75
C LEU A 129 -6.71 6.83 5.11
N ASN A 130 -7.40 6.37 4.08
CA ASN A 130 -8.46 5.39 4.21
C ASN A 130 -7.85 3.98 4.26
N VAL A 131 -8.07 3.28 5.36
CA VAL A 131 -7.71 1.87 5.53
C VAL A 131 -8.97 1.03 5.51
N ASN A 132 -9.08 0.15 4.53
CA ASN A 132 -10.23 -0.72 4.33
C ASN A 132 -9.87 -2.19 4.55
N ASP A 133 -10.89 -3.04 4.62
CA ASP A 133 -10.69 -4.48 4.43
C ASP A 133 -10.17 -4.77 3.01
N LEU A 134 -9.37 -5.84 2.89
CA LEU A 134 -8.95 -6.31 1.57
C LEU A 134 -10.18 -6.61 0.72
N PRO A 135 -10.26 -6.07 -0.51
CA PRO A 135 -11.35 -6.40 -1.40
C PRO A 135 -11.39 -7.92 -1.62
N PRO A 136 -12.59 -8.49 -1.78
CA PRO A 136 -12.72 -9.90 -2.11
C PRO A 136 -12.00 -10.17 -3.43
N LEU A 137 -11.33 -11.32 -3.48
CA LEU A 137 -10.65 -11.77 -4.68
C LEU A 137 -11.70 -12.18 -5.70
N SER A 138 -11.66 -11.58 -6.89
CA SER A 138 -12.56 -11.95 -7.99
C SER A 138 -11.85 -11.96 -9.33
N LEU A 139 -12.37 -12.79 -10.25
CA LEU A 139 -12.02 -12.77 -11.67
C LEU A 139 -13.24 -12.35 -12.46
N SER A 140 -13.09 -11.31 -13.29
CA SER A 140 -14.22 -10.74 -14.03
C SER A 140 -13.87 -10.52 -15.49
N PRO A 141 -14.65 -11.07 -16.44
CA PRO A 141 -14.48 -10.79 -17.85
C PRO A 141 -15.07 -9.42 -18.18
N THR A 142 -14.38 -8.64 -19.01
CA THR A 142 -14.95 -7.42 -19.59
C THR A 142 -15.70 -7.79 -20.85
N LEU A 143 -17.02 -7.89 -20.75
CA LEU A 143 -17.88 -8.29 -21.85
C LEU A 143 -18.17 -7.11 -22.80
N PRO A 144 -18.34 -7.37 -24.10
CA PRO A 144 -18.89 -6.38 -25.02
C PRO A 144 -20.33 -6.04 -24.63
N THR A 145 -20.74 -4.79 -24.87
CA THR A 145 -22.07 -4.26 -24.52
C THR A 145 -23.20 -4.69 -25.46
N GLY A 146 -22.90 -5.51 -26.48
CA GLY A 146 -23.87 -5.96 -27.47
C GLY A 146 -23.51 -7.31 -28.08
N GLU A 147 -24.25 -7.67 -29.13
CA GLU A 147 -24.03 -8.92 -29.85
C GLU A 147 -22.67 -8.96 -30.53
N ILE A 148 -22.02 -10.11 -30.43
CA ILE A 148 -20.80 -10.40 -31.19
C ILE A 148 -21.16 -11.19 -32.44
N ARG A 149 -20.56 -10.80 -33.57
CA ARG A 149 -20.74 -11.46 -34.88
C ARG A 149 -19.44 -12.02 -35.46
N GLY A 150 -18.30 -11.65 -34.89
CA GLY A 150 -16.97 -12.03 -35.34
C GLY A 150 -16.05 -12.32 -34.18
N GLU A 151 -14.77 -12.50 -34.48
CA GLU A 151 -13.78 -12.78 -33.45
C GLU A 151 -13.68 -11.63 -32.46
N THR A 152 -13.94 -11.93 -31.20
CA THR A 152 -14.00 -10.97 -30.11
C THR A 152 -13.01 -11.38 -29.03
N ARG A 153 -12.28 -10.41 -28.51
CA ARG A 153 -11.32 -10.59 -27.43
C ARG A 153 -11.94 -10.14 -26.12
N VAL A 154 -12.09 -11.06 -25.19
CA VAL A 154 -12.62 -10.80 -23.85
C VAL A 154 -11.46 -10.82 -22.85
N PRO A 155 -11.02 -9.67 -22.34
CA PRO A 155 -10.04 -9.64 -21.27
C PRO A 155 -10.71 -10.09 -19.96
N VAL A 156 -9.96 -10.80 -19.13
CA VAL A 156 -10.36 -11.12 -17.76
C VAL A 156 -9.41 -10.41 -16.81
N THR A 157 -9.97 -9.64 -15.89
CA THR A 157 -9.23 -8.88 -14.87
C THR A 157 -9.37 -9.54 -13.51
N ILE A 158 -8.42 -9.23 -12.61
CA ILE A 158 -8.43 -9.70 -11.23
C ILE A 158 -8.61 -8.52 -10.26
N ALA A 159 -9.49 -8.68 -9.28
CA ALA A 159 -9.60 -7.80 -8.12
C ALA A 159 -9.14 -8.54 -6.85
N GLY A 160 -8.63 -7.81 -5.86
CA GLY A 160 -8.16 -8.38 -4.60
C GLY A 160 -7.20 -9.57 -4.74
N PRO A 161 -6.10 -9.47 -5.51
CA PRO A 161 -5.25 -10.61 -5.86
C PRO A 161 -4.49 -11.22 -4.67
N ARG A 162 -4.43 -10.57 -3.50
CA ARG A 162 -3.85 -11.12 -2.25
C ARG A 162 -2.47 -11.75 -2.51
N ALA A 163 -2.34 -13.06 -2.29
CA ALA A 163 -1.16 -13.87 -2.58
C ALA A 163 -1.40 -14.89 -3.71
N VAL A 164 -2.31 -14.60 -4.63
CA VAL A 164 -2.69 -15.52 -5.71
C VAL A 164 -1.49 -15.85 -6.58
N ARG A 165 -1.28 -17.16 -6.77
CA ARG A 165 -0.26 -17.72 -7.66
C ARG A 165 -0.82 -18.68 -8.69
N ALA A 166 -2.02 -19.22 -8.46
CA ALA A 166 -2.73 -20.01 -9.46
C ALA A 166 -4.22 -19.66 -9.43
N ALA A 167 -4.87 -19.72 -10.57
CA ALA A 167 -6.31 -19.66 -10.67
C ALA A 167 -6.82 -20.65 -11.73
N ARG A 168 -7.98 -21.23 -11.47
CA ARG A 168 -8.73 -22.00 -12.46
C ARG A 168 -10.08 -21.35 -12.65
N LEU A 169 -10.49 -21.25 -13.90
CA LEU A 169 -11.71 -20.61 -14.37
C LEU A 169 -12.50 -21.62 -15.18
N MET A 170 -13.80 -21.66 -14.93
CA MET A 170 -14.77 -22.40 -15.72
C MET A 170 -15.80 -21.40 -16.23
N TRP A 171 -16.06 -21.37 -17.52
CA TRP A 171 -17.03 -20.46 -18.10
C TRP A 171 -17.93 -21.19 -19.08
N THR A 172 -19.22 -21.24 -18.76
CA THR A 172 -20.26 -21.72 -19.67
C THR A 172 -20.56 -20.67 -20.74
N LEU A 173 -20.10 -20.92 -21.95
CA LEU A 173 -20.30 -20.08 -23.12
C LEU A 173 -21.64 -20.39 -23.82
N PRO A 174 -22.25 -19.42 -24.51
CA PRO A 174 -23.42 -19.68 -25.35
C PRO A 174 -23.15 -20.73 -26.44
N LYS A 175 -24.22 -21.41 -26.89
CA LYS A 175 -24.13 -22.38 -27.98
C LYS A 175 -23.63 -21.69 -29.26
N GLY A 176 -22.74 -22.34 -29.99
CA GLY A 176 -22.14 -21.79 -31.21
C GLY A 176 -20.96 -20.86 -30.98
N VAL A 177 -20.54 -20.60 -29.73
CA VAL A 177 -19.30 -19.88 -29.44
C VAL A 177 -18.13 -20.85 -29.37
N THR A 178 -17.11 -20.61 -30.19
CA THR A 178 -15.84 -21.36 -30.16
C THR A 178 -14.72 -20.48 -29.64
N VAL A 179 -13.92 -20.98 -28.71
CA VAL A 179 -12.71 -20.32 -28.22
C VAL A 179 -11.60 -20.59 -29.22
N THR A 180 -11.11 -19.54 -29.86
CA THR A 180 -10.03 -19.64 -30.86
C THR A 180 -8.66 -19.61 -30.20
N ARG A 181 -8.53 -18.89 -29.07
CA ARG A 181 -7.26 -18.71 -28.37
C ARG A 181 -7.49 -18.22 -26.94
N VAL A 182 -6.65 -18.67 -26.02
CA VAL A 182 -6.51 -18.04 -24.69
C VAL A 182 -5.06 -17.65 -24.49
N GLN A 183 -4.82 -16.39 -24.12
CA GLN A 183 -3.48 -15.86 -23.91
C GLN A 183 -3.27 -15.44 -22.45
N PRO A 184 -2.07 -15.63 -21.89
CA PRO A 184 -1.72 -15.09 -20.59
C PRO A 184 -1.75 -13.56 -20.58
N GLY A 185 -2.07 -12.99 -19.42
CA GLY A 185 -2.03 -11.55 -19.17
C GLY A 185 -0.64 -11.01 -18.77
N GLU A 186 -0.60 -9.79 -18.26
CA GLU A 186 0.65 -9.02 -18.01
C GLU A 186 1.60 -9.66 -16.99
N ASN A 187 1.06 -10.46 -16.06
CA ASN A 187 1.83 -11.23 -15.07
C ASN A 187 1.71 -12.74 -15.30
N GLY A 188 1.28 -13.14 -16.49
CA GLY A 188 1.00 -14.53 -16.81
C GLY A 188 2.25 -15.40 -16.75
N GLY A 189 2.07 -16.60 -16.22
CA GLY A 189 3.03 -17.70 -16.28
C GLY A 189 2.50 -18.77 -17.23
N VAL A 190 2.28 -19.97 -16.70
CA VAL A 190 1.77 -21.10 -17.48
C VAL A 190 0.26 -21.01 -17.60
N LEU A 191 -0.28 -21.23 -18.80
CA LEU A 191 -1.73 -21.25 -19.03
C LEU A 191 -2.10 -22.50 -19.85
N PHE A 192 -3.08 -23.24 -19.34
CA PHE A 192 -3.71 -24.36 -20.04
C PHE A 192 -5.18 -24.08 -20.21
N TRP A 193 -5.75 -24.39 -21.36
CA TRP A 193 -7.18 -24.24 -21.57
C TRP A 193 -7.72 -25.37 -22.44
N ARG A 194 -8.99 -25.69 -22.24
CA ARG A 194 -9.77 -26.59 -23.09
C ARG A 194 -11.21 -26.12 -23.14
N GLN A 195 -11.88 -26.35 -24.26
CA GLN A 195 -13.32 -26.18 -24.38
C GLN A 195 -13.95 -27.55 -24.60
N GLU A 196 -14.94 -27.91 -23.78
CA GLU A 196 -15.76 -29.10 -23.93
C GLU A 196 -17.23 -28.69 -24.09
N GLY A 197 -17.76 -28.86 -25.30
CA GLY A 197 -19.07 -28.32 -25.65
C GLY A 197 -19.14 -26.81 -25.39
N GLN A 198 -19.96 -26.40 -24.43
CA GLN A 198 -20.12 -25.00 -24.03
C GLN A 198 -19.17 -24.57 -22.91
N THR A 199 -18.49 -25.50 -22.24
CA THR A 199 -17.69 -25.18 -21.04
C THR A 199 -16.24 -24.93 -21.43
N LEU A 200 -15.78 -23.70 -21.24
CA LEU A 200 -14.36 -23.34 -21.28
C LEU A 200 -13.75 -23.56 -19.89
N SER A 201 -12.72 -24.38 -19.79
CA SER A 201 -11.88 -24.50 -18.60
C SER A 201 -10.51 -23.89 -18.87
N VAL A 202 -10.06 -22.97 -18.02
CA VAL A 202 -8.74 -22.33 -18.08
C VAL A 202 -8.04 -22.50 -16.74
N SER A 203 -6.80 -22.97 -16.73
CA SER A 203 -5.92 -22.97 -15.57
C SER A 203 -4.74 -22.06 -15.86
N VAL A 204 -4.44 -21.14 -14.96
CA VAL A 204 -3.35 -20.17 -15.10
C VAL A 204 -2.51 -20.12 -13.83
N GLY A 205 -1.20 -20.16 -14.00
CA GLY A 205 -0.22 -19.85 -12.97
C GLY A 205 0.36 -18.44 -13.19
N PHE A 206 0.66 -17.73 -12.12
CA PHE A 206 1.21 -16.38 -12.15
C PHE A 206 2.66 -16.37 -11.70
N LYS A 207 3.54 -15.77 -12.51
CA LYS A 207 4.97 -15.64 -12.20
C LYS A 207 5.20 -14.70 -11.00
N ALA A 208 4.39 -13.66 -10.90
CA ALA A 208 4.34 -12.70 -9.79
C ALA A 208 2.89 -12.58 -9.30
N ILE A 209 2.67 -12.09 -8.07
CA ILE A 209 1.32 -11.74 -7.61
C ILE A 209 0.77 -10.66 -8.55
N PRO A 210 -0.38 -10.86 -9.21
CA PRO A 210 -0.96 -9.86 -10.09
C PRO A 210 -1.29 -8.58 -9.33
N ARG A 211 -1.25 -7.42 -10.02
CA ARG A 211 -1.77 -6.17 -9.46
C ARG A 211 -3.30 -6.18 -9.50
N ALA A 212 -3.95 -5.45 -8.58
CA ALA A 212 -5.38 -5.23 -8.68
C ALA A 212 -5.72 -4.52 -10.00
N GLY A 213 -6.73 -5.01 -10.71
CA GLY A 213 -7.12 -4.54 -12.04
C GLY A 213 -6.28 -5.10 -13.19
N ALA A 214 -5.22 -5.88 -12.91
CA ALA A 214 -4.40 -6.45 -13.98
C ALA A 214 -5.21 -7.41 -14.85
N ARG A 215 -5.00 -7.35 -16.17
CA ARG A 215 -5.49 -8.38 -17.08
C ARG A 215 -4.70 -9.66 -16.84
N VAL A 216 -5.37 -10.73 -16.41
CA VAL A 216 -4.74 -12.03 -16.10
C VAL A 216 -4.81 -13.01 -17.25
N MET A 217 -5.78 -12.87 -18.14
CA MET A 217 -5.89 -13.63 -19.38
C MET A 217 -6.71 -12.86 -20.43
N LEU A 218 -6.55 -13.26 -21.69
CA LEU A 218 -7.32 -12.75 -22.81
C LEU A 218 -7.92 -13.94 -23.57
N VAL A 219 -9.25 -14.04 -23.59
CA VAL A 219 -9.98 -15.11 -24.26
C VAL A 219 -10.46 -14.59 -25.61
N SER A 220 -9.97 -15.16 -26.71
CA SER A 220 -10.46 -14.89 -28.05
C SER A 220 -11.52 -15.92 -28.41
N ILE A 221 -12.69 -15.45 -28.80
CA ILE A 221 -13.84 -16.29 -29.13
C ILE A 221 -14.41 -15.88 -30.48
N ARG A 222 -14.96 -16.84 -31.22
CA ARG A 222 -15.63 -16.63 -32.49
C ARG A 222 -17.01 -17.29 -32.44
N PRO A 223 -18.09 -16.52 -32.61
CA PRO A 223 -19.45 -17.06 -32.66
C PRO A 223 -19.79 -17.55 -34.07
N SER A 224 -20.59 -18.62 -34.18
CA SER A 224 -21.14 -19.11 -35.46
C SER A 224 -22.39 -18.36 -35.91
N SER A 225 -23.04 -17.65 -34.98
CA SER A 225 -24.23 -16.82 -35.19
C SER A 225 -24.20 -15.66 -34.20
N PRO A 226 -24.86 -14.51 -34.48
CA PRO A 226 -24.91 -13.40 -33.53
C PRO A 226 -25.33 -13.84 -32.14
N VAL A 227 -24.57 -13.44 -31.11
CA VAL A 227 -24.83 -13.86 -29.73
C VAL A 227 -24.36 -12.81 -28.72
N THR A 228 -25.09 -12.70 -27.61
CA THR A 228 -24.70 -11.86 -26.47
C THR A 228 -24.01 -12.72 -25.42
N LEU A 229 -22.85 -12.26 -24.94
CA LEU A 229 -22.11 -12.96 -23.89
C LEU A 229 -22.67 -12.63 -22.51
N SER A 230 -22.49 -13.55 -21.57
CA SER A 230 -22.86 -13.35 -20.17
C SER A 230 -21.76 -13.88 -19.23
N ALA A 231 -21.61 -13.21 -18.08
CA ALA A 231 -20.71 -13.62 -17.00
C ALA A 231 -21.39 -14.58 -16.01
N THR A 232 -22.70 -14.83 -16.11
CA THR A 232 -23.47 -15.65 -15.13
C THR A 232 -22.96 -17.08 -15.04
N GLY A 233 -22.40 -17.63 -16.12
CA GLY A 233 -21.82 -18.98 -16.16
C GLY A 233 -20.34 -19.05 -15.77
N LEU A 234 -19.76 -17.98 -15.22
CA LEU A 234 -18.36 -17.93 -14.84
C LEU A 234 -18.17 -18.33 -13.38
N ALA A 235 -17.30 -19.33 -13.20
CA ALA A 235 -16.84 -19.84 -11.94
C ALA A 235 -15.32 -19.77 -11.88
N PHE A 236 -14.76 -19.60 -10.68
CA PHE A 236 -13.33 -19.64 -10.48
C PHE A 236 -12.94 -20.21 -9.11
N GLU A 237 -11.70 -20.70 -9.03
CA GLU A 237 -10.96 -20.91 -7.80
C GLU A 237 -9.62 -20.19 -7.96
N ALA A 238 -9.12 -19.64 -6.87
CA ALA A 238 -7.81 -19.01 -6.81
C ALA A 238 -7.06 -19.55 -5.60
N ARG A 239 -5.78 -19.84 -5.79
CA ARG A 239 -4.91 -20.47 -4.80
C ARG A 239 -3.60 -19.71 -4.65
N ASP A 240 -2.98 -19.82 -3.49
CA ASP A 240 -1.64 -19.29 -3.23
C ASP A 240 -0.54 -20.20 -3.81
N GLY A 241 0.73 -19.83 -3.61
CA GLY A 241 1.89 -20.58 -4.10
C GLY A 241 2.08 -21.95 -3.45
N THR A 242 1.39 -22.22 -2.34
CA THR A 242 1.41 -23.50 -1.61
C THR A 242 0.20 -24.38 -1.97
N GLY A 243 -0.73 -23.87 -2.78
CA GLY A 243 -1.96 -24.56 -3.18
C GLY A 243 -3.16 -24.33 -2.25
N LYS A 244 -3.03 -23.48 -1.23
CA LYS A 244 -4.13 -23.11 -0.32
C LYS A 244 -5.18 -22.32 -1.08
N LEU A 245 -6.45 -22.65 -0.87
CA LEU A 245 -7.58 -21.94 -1.45
C LEU A 245 -7.67 -20.52 -0.85
N LEU A 246 -7.64 -19.51 -1.72
CA LEU A 246 -7.79 -18.09 -1.35
C LEU A 246 -9.21 -17.58 -1.61
N ALA A 247 -9.82 -18.03 -2.70
CA ALA A 247 -11.20 -17.73 -3.04
C ALA A 247 -11.77 -18.77 -4.01
N GLN A 248 -13.07 -19.00 -3.94
CA GLN A 248 -13.81 -19.85 -4.87
C GLN A 248 -15.19 -19.25 -5.08
N GLN A 249 -15.63 -19.20 -6.34
CA GLN A 249 -16.95 -18.72 -6.71
C GLN A 249 -17.54 -19.65 -7.76
N GLY A 250 -18.75 -20.17 -7.52
CA GLY A 250 -19.54 -20.90 -8.50
C GLY A 250 -18.96 -22.22 -9.01
N MET A 251 -17.79 -22.66 -8.53
CA MET A 251 -17.24 -23.96 -8.93
C MET A 251 -18.15 -25.07 -8.40
N PRO A 252 -18.49 -26.07 -9.23
CA PRO A 252 -19.22 -27.23 -8.75
C PRO A 252 -18.40 -27.88 -7.63
N ASN A 253 -19.00 -28.01 -6.45
CA ASN A 253 -18.37 -28.72 -5.34
C ASN A 253 -18.08 -30.14 -5.83
N VAL A 254 -16.82 -30.47 -6.07
CA VAL A 254 -16.42 -31.86 -6.26
C VAL A 254 -16.61 -32.54 -4.89
N PRO A 255 -17.54 -33.51 -4.74
CA PRO A 255 -17.61 -34.30 -3.53
C PRO A 255 -16.31 -35.13 -3.49
N GLY A 256 -15.34 -34.70 -2.68
CA GLY A 256 -14.02 -35.35 -2.66
C GLY A 256 -12.89 -34.52 -2.02
N ALA A 257 -13.05 -33.21 -1.88
CA ALA A 257 -12.24 -32.45 -0.92
C ALA A 257 -12.93 -32.48 0.44
N THR A 258 -12.86 -33.61 1.14
CA THR A 258 -13.16 -33.67 2.56
C THR A 258 -12.26 -32.66 3.26
N VAL A 259 -12.83 -31.52 3.66
CA VAL A 259 -12.34 -30.79 4.82
C VAL A 259 -12.26 -31.84 5.93
N PRO A 260 -11.08 -32.19 6.48
CA PRO A 260 -11.10 -32.95 7.73
C PRO A 260 -11.87 -32.07 8.70
N ALA A 261 -13.08 -32.51 9.04
CA ALA A 261 -13.82 -31.94 10.16
C ALA A 261 -12.84 -31.87 11.34
N PRO A 262 -12.79 -30.78 12.12
CA PRO A 262 -12.05 -30.82 13.37
C PRO A 262 -12.55 -32.04 14.12
N ALA A 263 -11.63 -32.96 14.42
CA ALA A 263 -11.95 -34.23 15.04
C ALA A 263 -12.89 -33.95 16.20
N ALA A 264 -14.13 -34.43 16.08
CA ALA A 264 -15.04 -34.47 17.20
C ALA A 264 -14.31 -35.25 18.29
N THR A 265 -14.04 -34.59 19.42
CA THR A 265 -13.59 -35.23 20.64
C THR A 265 -14.47 -36.47 20.86
N PRO A 266 -13.91 -37.68 20.99
CA PRO A 266 -14.75 -38.85 21.20
C PRO A 266 -15.55 -38.66 22.48
N ALA A 267 -16.87 -38.63 22.32
CA ALA A 267 -17.82 -38.68 23.42
C ALA A 267 -17.53 -39.97 24.21
N SER A 268 -17.33 -39.80 25.51
CA SER A 268 -17.19 -40.88 26.47
C SER A 268 -18.32 -41.90 26.30
N THR A 269 -17.95 -43.15 26.08
CA THR A 269 -18.85 -44.31 26.03
C THR A 269 -19.69 -44.38 27.32
N PRO A 270 -21.01 -44.59 27.26
CA PRO A 270 -21.79 -44.90 28.45
C PRO A 270 -21.60 -46.39 28.80
N THR A 271 -21.11 -46.66 30.00
CA THR A 271 -21.03 -47.99 30.61
C THR A 271 -22.43 -48.57 30.82
N PRO A 272 -22.70 -49.84 30.48
CA PRO A 272 -23.96 -50.50 30.80
C PRO A 272 -23.84 -51.30 32.11
N ALA A 273 -24.67 -50.99 33.09
CA ALA A 273 -25.05 -51.84 34.23
C ALA A 273 -26.15 -51.09 35.02
N THR A 274 -27.15 -51.65 35.68
CA THR A 274 -27.77 -52.97 35.81
C THR A 274 -29.05 -52.69 36.63
N SER A 275 -30.08 -53.50 36.41
CA SER A 275 -31.35 -53.67 37.12
C SER A 275 -31.49 -53.06 38.53
N ALA A 276 -32.60 -52.36 38.74
CA ALA A 276 -33.15 -52.02 40.06
C ALA A 276 -33.64 -53.28 40.82
N PRO A 277 -33.67 -53.22 42.17
CA PRO A 277 -34.93 -53.51 42.86
C PRO A 277 -35.30 -52.48 43.95
N ALA A 278 -36.60 -52.45 44.26
CA ALA A 278 -37.29 -51.49 45.12
C ALA A 278 -37.07 -51.72 46.63
N THR A 279 -37.08 -50.65 47.43
CA THR A 279 -38.14 -50.24 48.40
C THR A 279 -37.61 -49.34 49.55
N THR A 280 -38.47 -48.40 49.98
CA THR A 280 -38.62 -47.77 51.32
C THR A 280 -38.00 -46.36 51.60
N PRO A 281 -38.80 -45.37 52.11
CA PRO A 281 -38.37 -43.99 52.50
C PRO A 281 -38.26 -43.83 54.04
N PRO A 282 -38.14 -42.62 54.66
CA PRO A 282 -37.42 -41.36 54.34
C PRO A 282 -36.45 -40.92 55.49
N ALA A 283 -35.55 -39.95 55.27
CA ALA A 283 -35.02 -39.12 56.36
C ALA A 283 -34.37 -37.80 55.90
N THR A 284 -34.77 -36.74 56.61
CA THR A 284 -34.38 -35.33 56.59
C THR A 284 -32.92 -35.06 56.99
N SER A 285 -32.25 -34.06 56.37
CA SER A 285 -31.36 -33.05 57.02
C SER A 285 -30.56 -32.28 55.95
N THR A 286 -30.86 -31.00 55.72
CA THR A 286 -30.15 -29.80 56.22
C THR A 286 -28.80 -29.51 55.54
N PRO A 287 -28.58 -28.32 54.93
CA PRO A 287 -27.31 -27.93 54.31
C PRO A 287 -26.40 -27.13 55.27
N PRO A 288 -25.07 -27.22 55.12
CA PRO A 288 -24.18 -26.10 55.44
C PRO A 288 -23.30 -25.74 54.21
N ALA A 289 -23.35 -24.50 53.74
CA ALA A 289 -22.57 -23.35 54.21
C ALA A 289 -21.12 -23.33 53.66
N SER A 290 -20.88 -22.23 52.94
CA SER A 290 -19.69 -21.74 52.27
C SER A 290 -18.34 -22.00 52.95
N GLN A 291 -17.31 -22.32 52.14
CA GLN A 291 -15.91 -22.19 52.55
C GLN A 291 -15.17 -21.13 51.69
N PRO A 292 -14.19 -20.39 52.25
CA PRO A 292 -13.57 -19.23 51.62
C PRO A 292 -12.36 -19.58 50.75
N VAL A 293 -12.15 -18.76 49.72
CA VAL A 293 -11.03 -18.79 48.77
C VAL A 293 -9.71 -18.44 49.49
N THR A 294 -8.70 -19.30 49.38
CA THR A 294 -7.31 -19.01 49.80
C THR A 294 -6.49 -18.56 48.58
N ILE A 295 -5.92 -17.35 48.65
CA ILE A 295 -5.03 -16.76 47.65
C ILE A 295 -3.58 -17.20 47.92
N PRO A 296 -2.82 -17.72 46.94
CA PRO A 296 -1.41 -18.05 47.12
C PRO A 296 -0.49 -16.81 47.05
N PRO A 297 0.63 -16.76 47.82
CA PRO A 297 1.56 -15.62 47.83
C PRO A 297 2.48 -15.59 46.59
N PRO A 298 3.02 -14.40 46.22
CA PRO A 298 3.85 -14.23 45.01
C PRO A 298 5.26 -14.81 45.17
N PRO A 299 5.91 -15.26 44.08
CA PRO A 299 7.23 -15.86 44.11
C PRO A 299 8.36 -14.85 44.41
N ARG A 300 9.34 -15.33 45.18
CA ARG A 300 10.54 -14.64 45.67
C ARG A 300 11.51 -14.35 44.53
N GLY A 301 12.09 -13.14 44.54
CA GLY A 301 12.97 -12.60 43.49
C GLY A 301 14.19 -13.45 43.15
N GLU A 302 14.48 -13.46 41.86
CA GLU A 302 15.65 -14.07 41.23
C GLU A 302 16.88 -13.15 41.38
N PRO A 303 18.08 -13.67 41.69
CA PRO A 303 19.27 -12.85 41.82
C PRO A 303 19.83 -12.42 40.45
N ASP A 304 20.20 -11.14 40.40
CA ASP A 304 20.76 -10.39 39.26
C ASP A 304 22.05 -11.05 38.70
N PRO A 305 22.24 -11.16 37.36
CA PRO A 305 23.46 -11.69 36.79
C PRO A 305 24.59 -10.63 36.78
N THR A 306 25.73 -11.02 37.33
CA THR A 306 27.00 -10.27 37.36
C THR A 306 27.46 -9.88 35.94
N PRO A 307 27.97 -8.66 35.70
CA PRO A 307 28.46 -8.26 34.38
C PRO A 307 29.77 -8.98 34.00
N PRO A 308 29.99 -9.34 32.72
CA PRO A 308 31.22 -9.99 32.29
C PRO A 308 32.40 -9.00 32.17
N ASP A 309 33.56 -9.46 32.63
CA ASP A 309 34.85 -8.80 32.57
C ASP A 309 35.21 -8.31 31.15
N SER A 310 35.66 -7.05 31.10
CA SER A 310 36.19 -6.41 29.89
C SER A 310 37.67 -6.74 29.75
N ASP A 311 38.02 -7.85 29.11
CA ASP A 311 39.37 -8.02 28.56
C ASP A 311 39.42 -9.12 27.48
N THR A 312 39.28 -8.72 26.21
CA THR A 312 39.75 -9.53 25.07
C THR A 312 40.15 -8.58 23.93
N PRO A 313 41.42 -8.56 23.49
CA PRO A 313 41.85 -7.73 22.38
C PRO A 313 41.29 -8.26 21.05
N VAL A 314 40.75 -7.36 20.24
CA VAL A 314 40.30 -7.62 18.86
C VAL A 314 41.52 -7.86 17.95
N PRO A 315 41.54 -8.90 17.09
CA PRO A 315 42.60 -9.08 16.10
C PRO A 315 42.51 -8.02 15.00
N ILE A 316 43.63 -7.37 14.70
CA ILE A 316 43.76 -6.38 13.62
C ILE A 316 43.96 -7.15 12.31
N ASP A 317 43.05 -6.97 11.35
CA ASP A 317 43.16 -7.51 9.98
C ASP A 317 44.29 -6.80 9.20
N PRO A 318 45.10 -7.52 8.39
CA PRO A 318 46.12 -6.90 7.55
C PRO A 318 45.53 -6.25 6.28
N PRO A 319 46.14 -5.16 5.75
CA PRO A 319 45.63 -4.47 4.56
C PRO A 319 45.84 -5.28 3.28
N GLY A 320 44.78 -5.34 2.45
CA GLY A 320 44.76 -6.03 1.17
C GLY A 320 45.69 -5.42 0.10
N PRO A 321 46.04 -6.19 -0.95
CA PRO A 321 47.10 -5.84 -1.89
C PRO A 321 46.69 -4.73 -2.86
N GLY A 322 47.63 -3.81 -3.08
CA GLY A 322 47.47 -2.59 -3.87
C GLY A 322 47.16 -2.82 -5.35
N THR A 323 46.30 -1.95 -5.87
CA THR A 323 45.96 -1.88 -7.29
C THR A 323 47.14 -1.32 -8.09
N GLN A 324 47.67 -2.17 -8.95
CA GLN A 324 48.74 -1.92 -9.92
C GLN A 324 48.28 -0.97 -11.03
N LEU A 325 49.00 0.13 -11.27
CA LEU A 325 48.86 0.96 -12.48
C LEU A 325 49.38 0.23 -13.72
N PRO A 326 48.73 0.34 -14.90
CA PRO A 326 49.29 -0.14 -16.16
C PRO A 326 50.29 0.87 -16.77
N PRO A 327 51.34 0.40 -17.49
CA PRO A 327 52.34 1.27 -18.10
C PRO A 327 51.95 1.82 -19.48
N THR A 328 52.39 3.06 -19.69
CA THR A 328 52.80 3.80 -20.88
C THR A 328 52.52 3.23 -22.28
N GLY A 329 51.81 4.01 -23.11
CA GLY A 329 51.85 3.93 -24.57
C GLY A 329 52.11 5.32 -25.15
N GLY A 330 53.26 5.50 -25.81
CA GLY A 330 53.66 6.75 -26.47
C GLY A 330 53.54 6.69 -28.01
N ARG A 331 53.72 7.89 -28.60
CA ARG A 331 53.89 8.27 -30.01
C ARG A 331 52.63 8.39 -30.89
N ALA A 332 52.30 9.61 -31.28
CA ALA A 332 52.82 10.26 -32.50
C ALA A 332 52.86 11.78 -32.28
#